data_AF-A0A3C1PVW6-F1
#
_entry.id   AF-A0A3C1PVW6-F1
#
_cell.length_a   1.000
_cell.length_b   1.000
_cell.length_c   1.000
_cell.angle_alpha   90.00
_cell.angle_beta   90.00
_cell.angle_gamma   90.00
#
_symmetry.space_group_name_H-M   'P 1'
#
loop_
_entity.id
_entity.type
_entity.pdbx_description
1 polymer ?
#
loop_
_entity_poly.entity_id
_entity_poly.type
_entity_poly.pdbx_seq_one_letter_code
_entity_poly.pdbx_strand_id
1 'polypeptide(L)'
;GNHLLFAGHTDVVPAGNLEEWDSDPFVPTLREGKLFGRGASDMKASLASMVVAAEDLVENDEIDFGRISFLITSDEEGPAVYGTKFAIEQLSKKGIRPDFCIVGEPSSTKKLGDTIRCGRRGSINAHLRIKGIQGHVAYPDDATNPIHESAPAIYSLISKRWDEGNDYFPPTSLQFSNVQAGTGAPNVIPSSANYHFNIRFNNEQTVEGIQNWVAGELKRHNIEFEIAWQLSGLPFLTERGLLLETAESVVQQETEVTPTLSTGGGTSDGRFIA
;
A
#
# COMPACT_ATOMS: atom_id res chain seq x y z
N GLY A 1 14.47 3.10 -29.54
CA GLY A 1 15.21 2.39 -28.48
C GLY A 1 14.31 2.17 -27.29
N ASN A 2 14.83 1.55 -26.25
CA ASN A 2 14.12 1.33 -24.99
C ASN A 2 13.70 2.67 -24.34
N HIS A 3 12.56 2.68 -23.67
CA HIS A 3 12.03 3.81 -22.91
C HIS A 3 11.96 3.47 -21.42
N LEU A 4 12.86 4.06 -20.62
CA LEU A 4 12.85 3.98 -19.16
C LEU A 4 12.11 5.17 -18.55
N LEU A 5 11.20 4.90 -17.63
CA LEU A 5 10.49 5.89 -16.82
C LEU A 5 11.00 5.88 -15.37
N PHE A 6 11.56 6.98 -14.90
CA PHE A 6 11.67 7.24 -13.47
C PHE A 6 10.35 7.82 -12.94
N ALA A 7 9.81 7.23 -11.88
CA ALA A 7 8.59 7.69 -11.24
C ALA A 7 8.82 8.00 -9.76
N GLY A 8 8.11 9.00 -9.25
CA GLY A 8 8.20 9.39 -7.85
C GLY A 8 7.32 10.56 -7.48
N HIS A 9 7.46 11.04 -6.25
CA HIS A 9 6.61 12.09 -5.71
C HIS A 9 7.39 13.13 -4.90
N THR A 10 6.85 14.35 -4.86
CA THR A 10 7.48 15.54 -4.24
C THR A 10 6.81 15.97 -2.94
N ASP A 11 5.55 15.60 -2.77
CA ASP A 11 4.81 15.73 -1.53
C ASP A 11 5.41 14.84 -0.45
N VAL A 12 5.11 15.22 0.80
CA VAL A 12 5.58 14.54 1.99
C VAL A 12 4.45 14.58 3.03
N VAL A 13 4.34 13.56 3.87
CA VAL A 13 3.37 13.58 4.98
C VAL A 13 3.63 14.70 5.99
N PRO A 14 2.61 15.11 6.76
CA PRO A 14 2.77 16.10 7.83
C PRO A 14 3.91 15.74 8.80
N ALA A 15 4.59 16.78 9.30
CA ALA A 15 5.68 16.60 10.26
C ALA A 15 5.19 16.22 11.67
N GLY A 16 3.91 16.46 11.98
CA GLY A 16 3.37 16.27 13.32
C GLY A 16 3.81 17.39 14.27
N ASN A 17 4.03 17.04 15.53
CA ASN A 17 4.49 17.97 16.56
C ASN A 17 5.97 18.33 16.34
N LEU A 18 6.26 19.60 16.05
CA LEU A 18 7.63 20.05 15.75
C LEU A 18 8.57 19.96 16.96
N GLU A 19 8.04 20.02 18.19
CA GLU A 19 8.83 19.91 19.41
C GLU A 19 9.38 18.50 19.65
N GLU A 20 8.82 17.49 18.98
CA GLU A 20 9.30 16.10 19.03
C GLU A 20 10.44 15.81 18.05
N TRP A 21 10.79 16.77 17.20
CA TRP A 21 11.92 16.66 16.29
C TRP A 21 13.19 17.23 16.92
N ASP A 22 14.29 16.48 16.84
CA ASP A 22 15.60 16.96 17.29
C ASP A 22 16.15 18.15 16.46
N SER A 23 15.66 18.30 15.23
CA SER A 23 16.00 19.36 14.28
C SER A 23 14.79 19.67 13.41
N ASP A 24 14.63 20.91 12.96
CA ASP A 24 13.49 21.31 12.13
C ASP A 24 13.32 20.34 10.94
N PRO A 25 12.13 19.72 10.75
CA PRO A 25 11.91 18.70 9.73
C PRO A 25 12.08 19.22 8.30
N PHE A 26 12.03 20.52 8.07
CA PHE A 26 12.17 21.12 6.74
C PHE A 26 13.49 21.88 6.56
N VAL A 27 14.38 21.83 7.56
CA VAL A 27 15.77 22.27 7.44
C VAL A 27 16.68 21.04 7.38
N PRO A 28 17.13 20.62 6.18
CA PRO A 28 17.94 19.41 6.03
C PRO A 28 19.21 19.52 6.86
N THR A 29 19.40 18.59 7.79
CA THR A 29 20.47 18.63 8.78
C THR A 29 21.30 17.37 8.71
N LEU A 30 22.62 17.51 8.50
CA LEU A 30 23.56 16.39 8.57
C LEU A 30 23.98 16.15 10.03
N ARG A 31 23.76 14.92 10.50
CA ARG A 31 24.17 14.49 11.84
C ARG A 31 24.58 13.03 11.81
N GLU A 32 25.72 12.72 12.40
CA GLU A 32 26.24 11.34 12.49
C GLU A 32 26.26 10.59 11.14
N GLY A 33 26.61 11.31 10.06
CA GLY A 33 26.66 10.74 8.70
C GLY A 33 25.29 10.46 8.07
N LYS A 34 24.20 10.96 8.65
CA LYS A 34 22.84 10.83 8.11
C LYS A 34 22.24 12.20 7.81
N LEU A 35 21.42 12.26 6.77
CA LEU A 35 20.61 13.42 6.42
C LEU A 35 19.24 13.32 7.09
N PHE A 36 18.96 14.25 8.01
CA PHE A 36 17.68 14.35 8.68
C PHE A 36 16.81 15.42 8.01
N GLY A 37 15.54 15.09 7.81
CA GLY A 37 14.53 15.96 7.23
C GLY A 37 13.32 15.16 6.75
N ARG A 38 12.12 15.73 6.82
CA ARG A 38 10.91 15.15 6.26
C ARG A 38 11.08 15.02 4.74
N GLY A 39 10.96 13.78 4.27
CA GLY A 39 11.16 13.41 2.89
C GLY A 39 12.61 13.13 2.48
N ALA A 40 13.56 13.18 3.41
CA ALA A 40 14.94 12.78 3.14
C ALA A 40 15.00 11.33 2.63
N SER A 41 14.27 10.40 3.26
CA SER A 41 14.15 9.03 2.75
C SER A 41 13.01 8.85 1.74
N ASP A 42 11.90 9.57 1.94
CA ASP A 42 10.63 9.31 1.24
C ASP A 42 10.08 10.56 0.54
N MET A 43 10.40 10.79 -0.74
CA MET A 43 11.41 10.07 -1.52
C MET A 43 12.40 11.03 -2.21
N LYS A 44 12.66 12.19 -1.59
CA LYS A 44 13.43 13.27 -2.22
C LYS A 44 14.89 12.92 -2.45
N ALA A 45 15.51 12.10 -1.61
CA ALA A 45 16.87 11.61 -1.91
C ALA A 45 16.87 10.74 -3.18
N SER A 46 15.89 9.86 -3.35
CA SER A 46 15.75 9.07 -4.57
C SER A 46 15.51 9.95 -5.80
N LEU A 47 14.65 10.96 -5.70
CA LEU A 47 14.44 11.93 -6.78
C LEU A 47 15.75 12.64 -7.17
N ALA A 48 16.51 13.12 -6.18
CA ALA A 48 17.79 13.77 -6.43
C ALA A 48 18.77 12.81 -7.13
N SER A 49 18.90 11.58 -6.63
CA SER A 49 19.76 10.55 -7.24
C SER A 49 19.35 10.22 -8.67
N MET A 50 18.05 10.14 -8.98
CA MET A 50 17.56 9.87 -10.33
C MET A 50 17.89 11.02 -11.30
N VAL A 51 17.76 12.27 -10.85
CA VAL A 51 18.10 13.44 -11.66
C VAL A 51 19.59 13.47 -11.97
N VAL A 52 20.45 13.31 -10.96
CA VAL A 52 21.91 13.30 -11.13
C VAL A 52 22.34 12.15 -12.05
N ALA A 53 21.77 10.94 -11.87
CA ALA A 53 22.08 9.82 -12.77
C ALA A 53 21.66 10.08 -14.23
N ALA A 54 20.60 10.84 -14.46
CA ALA A 54 20.19 11.24 -15.80
C ALA A 54 21.11 12.33 -16.38
N GLU A 55 21.61 13.26 -15.56
CA GLU A 55 22.61 14.25 -15.95
C GLU A 55 23.91 13.56 -16.40
N ASP A 56 24.45 12.68 -15.56
CA ASP A 56 25.68 11.90 -15.86
C ASP A 56 25.56 11.11 -17.18
N LEU A 57 24.36 10.58 -17.45
CA LEU A 57 24.11 9.80 -18.66
C LEU A 57 24.00 10.68 -19.92
N VAL A 58 23.39 11.86 -19.81
CA VAL A 58 23.28 12.82 -20.92
C VAL A 58 24.63 13.42 -21.26
N GLU A 59 25.53 13.58 -20.29
CA GLU A 59 26.90 14.05 -20.50
C GLU A 59 27.83 12.96 -21.07
N ASN A 60 27.39 11.70 -21.10
CA ASN A 60 28.17 10.58 -21.60
C ASN A 60 27.80 10.22 -23.05
N ASP A 61 28.53 10.81 -24.01
CA ASP A 61 28.34 10.60 -25.45
C ASP A 61 28.65 9.16 -25.93
N GLU A 62 29.21 8.28 -25.08
CA GLU A 62 29.52 6.89 -25.42
C GLU A 62 28.32 5.94 -25.21
N ILE A 63 27.26 6.38 -24.55
CA ILE A 63 26.12 5.54 -24.18
C ILE A 63 24.85 5.94 -24.95
N ASP A 64 24.37 5.07 -25.84
CA ASP A 64 23.02 5.19 -26.41
C ASP A 64 21.98 4.61 -25.42
N PHE A 65 21.38 5.49 -24.63
CA PHE A 65 20.40 5.13 -23.60
C PHE A 65 18.95 5.15 -24.09
N GLY A 66 18.69 5.40 -25.37
CA GLY A 66 17.33 5.48 -25.90
C GLY A 66 16.54 6.67 -25.34
N ARG A 67 15.48 6.41 -24.57
CA ARG A 67 14.63 7.46 -23.98
C ARG A 67 14.51 7.29 -22.48
N ILE A 68 14.77 8.38 -21.75
CA ILE A 68 14.45 8.51 -20.33
C ILE A 68 13.32 9.53 -20.17
N SER A 69 12.41 9.26 -19.24
CA SER A 69 11.37 10.20 -18.83
C SER A 69 11.22 10.20 -17.33
N PHE A 70 10.69 11.30 -16.80
CA PHE A 70 10.32 11.43 -15.39
C PHE A 70 8.80 11.64 -15.29
N LEU A 71 8.15 10.88 -14.42
CA LEU A 71 6.76 11.06 -14.05
C LEU A 71 6.69 11.35 -12.56
N ILE A 72 6.60 12.64 -12.23
CA ILE A 72 6.67 13.14 -10.85
C ILE A 72 5.32 13.71 -10.44
N THR A 73 4.81 13.27 -9.30
CA THR A 73 3.56 13.77 -8.72
C THR A 73 3.79 14.55 -7.42
N SER A 74 2.73 15.20 -6.93
CA SER A 74 2.72 15.96 -5.68
C SER A 74 1.52 15.57 -4.79
N ASP A 75 0.97 14.38 -5.01
CA ASP A 75 -0.14 13.80 -4.26
C ASP A 75 -0.07 12.27 -4.39
N GLU A 76 1.03 11.66 -3.91
CA GLU A 76 1.11 10.20 -3.73
C GLU A 76 0.56 9.81 -2.36
N GLU A 77 0.95 10.60 -1.34
CA GLU A 77 0.66 10.34 0.08
C GLU A 77 -0.78 10.73 0.48
N GLY A 78 -1.46 11.49 -0.37
CA GLY A 78 -2.84 11.93 -0.18
C GLY A 78 -3.86 11.04 -0.90
N PRO A 79 -4.97 11.61 -1.41
CA PRO A 79 -5.99 10.85 -2.14
C PRO A 79 -5.49 10.24 -3.46
N ALA A 80 -4.41 10.77 -4.05
CA ALA A 80 -3.80 10.28 -5.29
C ALA A 80 -4.78 10.18 -6.48
N VAL A 81 -5.75 11.10 -6.55
CA VAL A 81 -6.79 11.09 -7.59
C VAL A 81 -6.33 11.78 -8.88
N TYR A 82 -5.59 12.89 -8.74
CA TYR A 82 -5.16 13.74 -9.86
C TYR A 82 -3.65 13.68 -10.12
N GLY A 83 -2.94 12.80 -9.41
CA GLY A 83 -1.51 12.58 -9.55
C GLY A 83 -1.15 11.61 -10.69
N THR A 84 -0.30 10.63 -10.39
CA THR A 84 0.22 9.65 -11.35
C THR A 84 -0.88 8.95 -12.14
N LYS A 85 -1.99 8.59 -11.50
CA LYS A 85 -3.14 7.96 -12.16
C LYS A 85 -3.62 8.77 -13.37
N PHE A 86 -3.89 10.06 -13.18
CA PHE A 86 -4.36 10.94 -14.25
C PHE A 86 -3.31 11.04 -15.37
N ALA A 87 -2.03 11.19 -15.01
CA ALA A 87 -0.95 11.29 -15.98
C ALA A 87 -0.83 10.03 -16.85
N ILE A 88 -0.89 8.83 -16.26
CA ILE A 88 -0.87 7.57 -17.00
C ILE A 88 -2.09 7.44 -17.92
N GLU A 89 -3.29 7.83 -17.48
CA GLU A 89 -4.47 7.86 -18.34
C GLU A 89 -4.26 8.77 -19.58
N GLN A 90 -3.59 9.92 -19.42
CA GLN A 90 -3.29 10.80 -20.55
C GLN A 90 -2.19 10.26 -21.47
N LEU A 91 -1.16 9.64 -20.92
CA LEU A 91 -0.09 9.00 -21.70
C LEU A 91 -0.64 7.83 -22.52
N SER A 92 -1.48 7.00 -21.92
CA SER A 92 -2.16 5.88 -22.58
C SER A 92 -3.03 6.35 -23.76
N LYS A 93 -3.81 7.43 -23.60
CA LYS A 93 -4.59 8.04 -24.70
C LYS A 93 -3.73 8.51 -25.88
N LYS A 94 -2.46 8.84 -25.63
CA LYS A 94 -1.48 9.24 -26.66
C LYS A 94 -0.68 8.07 -27.21
N GLY A 95 -0.94 6.83 -26.76
CA GLY A 95 -0.18 5.65 -27.14
C GLY A 95 1.25 5.65 -26.62
N ILE A 96 1.55 6.44 -25.58
CA ILE A 96 2.87 6.47 -24.94
C ILE A 96 2.91 5.41 -23.85
N ARG A 97 3.79 4.43 -24.01
CA ARG A 97 4.01 3.35 -23.05
C ARG A 97 5.51 3.15 -22.83
N PRO A 98 6.03 3.43 -21.62
CA PRO A 98 7.41 3.08 -21.27
C PRO A 98 7.60 1.56 -21.30
N ASP A 99 8.80 1.13 -21.66
CA ASP A 99 9.20 -0.29 -21.62
C ASP A 99 9.56 -0.72 -20.20
N PHE A 100 10.15 0.20 -19.43
CA PHE A 100 10.61 -0.03 -18.06
C PHE A 100 10.20 1.12 -17.15
N CYS A 101 9.97 0.83 -15.87
CA CYS A 101 9.74 1.86 -14.86
C CYS A 101 10.51 1.54 -13.58
N ILE A 102 11.19 2.56 -13.03
CA ILE A 102 11.79 2.53 -11.70
C ILE A 102 11.05 3.56 -10.85
N VAL A 103 10.34 3.08 -9.83
CA VAL A 103 9.71 3.94 -8.82
C VAL A 103 10.70 4.12 -7.67
N GLY A 104 11.03 5.35 -7.31
CA GLY A 104 12.09 5.67 -6.34
C GLY A 104 11.71 5.55 -4.86
N GLU A 105 10.66 4.81 -4.56
CA GLU A 105 10.22 4.53 -3.19
C GLU A 105 11.35 3.88 -2.37
N PRO A 106 11.50 4.22 -1.08
CA PRO A 106 12.48 3.56 -0.22
C PRO A 106 12.15 2.07 -0.05
N SER A 107 12.92 1.22 -0.72
CA SER A 107 12.67 -0.24 -0.74
C SER A 107 13.44 -1.01 0.33
N SER A 108 14.64 -0.53 0.65
CA SER A 108 15.65 -1.21 1.47
C SER A 108 15.20 -1.35 2.93
N THR A 109 15.61 -2.45 3.57
CA THR A 109 15.20 -2.78 4.94
C THR A 109 16.27 -2.40 5.97
N LYS A 110 17.52 -2.84 5.76
CA LYS A 110 18.65 -2.64 6.68
C LYS A 110 19.84 -1.97 6.01
N LYS A 111 20.12 -2.35 4.77
CA LYS A 111 21.21 -1.81 3.95
C LYS A 111 20.68 -1.40 2.59
N LEU A 112 21.23 -0.32 2.04
CA LEU A 112 20.91 0.10 0.68
C LEU A 112 21.09 -1.09 -0.27
N GLY A 113 20.06 -1.38 -1.07
CA GLY A 113 20.09 -2.45 -2.06
C GLY A 113 19.67 -3.83 -1.55
N ASP A 114 19.43 -4.03 -0.25
CA ASP A 114 19.07 -5.37 0.25
C ASP A 114 17.68 -5.86 -0.21
N THR A 115 16.83 -4.97 -0.70
CA THR A 115 15.45 -5.26 -1.09
C THR A 115 15.07 -4.49 -2.34
N ILE A 116 14.54 -5.18 -3.35
CA ILE A 116 13.92 -4.59 -4.54
C ILE A 116 12.42 -4.91 -4.52
N ARG A 117 11.59 -3.89 -4.76
CA ARG A 117 10.13 -4.07 -4.84
C ARG A 117 9.74 -4.42 -6.28
N CYS A 118 9.47 -5.69 -6.55
CA CYS A 118 9.01 -6.16 -7.87
C CYS A 118 7.48 -6.14 -8.02
N GLY A 119 6.76 -5.74 -6.98
CA GLY A 119 5.30 -5.70 -6.97
C GLY A 119 4.79 -5.23 -5.62
N ARG A 120 3.48 -5.07 -5.48
CA ARG A 120 2.82 -4.74 -4.22
C ARG A 120 1.51 -5.49 -4.11
N ARG A 121 1.10 -5.79 -2.88
CA ARG A 121 -0.24 -6.31 -2.59
C ARG A 121 -1.30 -5.24 -2.85
N GLY A 122 -2.49 -5.69 -3.24
CA GLY A 122 -3.68 -4.86 -3.21
C GLY A 122 -4.09 -4.52 -1.80
N SER A 123 -4.96 -3.54 -1.66
CA SER A 123 -5.52 -3.11 -0.37
C SER A 123 -7.00 -2.77 -0.54
N ILE A 124 -7.85 -3.47 0.20
CA ILE A 124 -9.28 -3.19 0.27
C ILE A 124 -9.70 -3.01 1.73
N ASN A 125 -10.39 -1.93 2.01
CA ASN A 125 -10.94 -1.62 3.33
C ASN A 125 -12.44 -1.93 3.35
N ALA A 126 -12.93 -2.39 4.50
CA ALA A 126 -14.34 -2.61 4.74
C ALA A 126 -14.79 -1.89 6.01
N HIS A 127 -15.89 -1.16 5.92
CA HIS A 127 -16.64 -0.67 7.07
C HIS A 127 -17.91 -1.52 7.20
N LEU A 128 -17.88 -2.46 8.14
CA LEU A 128 -18.96 -3.40 8.42
C LEU A 128 -19.78 -2.90 9.61
N ARG A 129 -21.07 -2.68 9.41
CA ARG A 129 -22.05 -2.38 10.47
C ARG A 129 -22.99 -3.56 10.61
N ILE A 130 -22.95 -4.20 11.78
CA ILE A 130 -23.86 -5.27 12.15
C ILE A 130 -25.01 -4.67 12.96
N LYS A 131 -26.24 -5.02 12.61
CA LYS A 131 -27.45 -4.51 13.25
C LYS A 131 -27.88 -5.44 14.37
N GLY A 132 -28.45 -4.84 15.40
CA GLY A 132 -29.12 -5.52 16.49
C GLY A 132 -30.28 -4.69 17.00
N ILE A 133 -30.80 -5.07 18.16
CA ILE A 133 -31.93 -4.40 18.81
C ILE A 133 -31.45 -3.99 20.19
N GLN A 134 -31.43 -2.68 20.45
CA GLN A 134 -31.00 -2.15 21.74
C GLN A 134 -32.05 -2.46 22.82
N GLY A 135 -31.58 -2.79 24.02
CA GLY A 135 -32.43 -3.05 25.17
C GLY A 135 -31.65 -3.00 26.48
N HIS A 136 -32.34 -3.19 27.60
CA HIS A 136 -31.68 -3.31 28.90
C HIS A 136 -31.04 -4.69 29.03
N VAL A 137 -29.82 -4.78 29.58
CA VAL A 137 -29.08 -6.06 29.71
C VAL A 137 -29.80 -7.13 30.54
N ALA A 138 -30.80 -6.72 31.32
CA ALA A 138 -31.59 -7.60 32.19
C ALA A 138 -32.78 -8.25 31.47
N TYR A 139 -33.13 -7.77 30.27
CA TYR A 139 -34.20 -8.30 29.44
C TYR A 139 -33.64 -8.66 28.05
N PRO A 140 -32.72 -9.64 27.97
CA PRO A 140 -32.04 -9.97 26.72
C PRO A 140 -33.00 -10.52 25.65
N ASP A 141 -34.13 -11.11 26.06
CA ASP A 141 -35.13 -11.67 25.15
C ASP A 141 -35.86 -10.61 24.31
N ASP A 142 -35.86 -9.34 24.77
CA ASP A 142 -36.44 -8.18 24.05
C ASP A 142 -35.40 -7.45 23.18
N ALA A 143 -34.19 -7.99 23.08
CA ALA A 143 -33.05 -7.36 22.42
C ALA A 143 -32.31 -8.34 21.50
N THR A 144 -31.38 -7.83 20.71
CA THR A 144 -30.49 -8.65 19.89
C THR A 144 -29.11 -8.02 19.97
N ASN A 145 -28.17 -8.70 20.62
CA ASN A 145 -26.85 -8.15 20.86
C ASN A 145 -25.95 -8.38 19.63
N PRO A 146 -25.64 -7.35 18.83
CA PRO A 146 -24.88 -7.49 17.59
C PRO A 146 -23.44 -7.95 17.83
N ILE A 147 -22.88 -7.75 19.04
CA ILE A 147 -21.55 -8.25 19.39
C ILE A 147 -21.59 -9.78 19.54
N HIS A 148 -22.63 -10.31 20.18
CA HIS A 148 -22.76 -11.75 20.41
C HIS A 148 -23.10 -12.49 19.12
N GLU A 149 -24.10 -11.99 18.37
CA GLU A 149 -24.53 -12.61 17.11
C GLU A 149 -23.42 -12.64 16.06
N SER A 150 -22.54 -11.64 16.05
CA SER A 150 -21.45 -11.55 15.08
C SER A 150 -20.20 -12.32 15.46
N ALA A 151 -20.01 -12.69 16.74
CA ALA A 151 -18.79 -13.30 17.21
C ALA A 151 -18.34 -14.53 16.40
N PRO A 152 -19.23 -15.48 16.02
CA PRO A 152 -18.85 -16.62 15.19
C PRO A 152 -18.37 -16.23 13.78
N ALA A 153 -19.04 -15.26 13.14
CA ALA A 153 -18.64 -14.78 11.82
C ALA A 153 -17.32 -14.02 11.86
N ILE A 154 -17.14 -13.13 12.85
CA ILE A 154 -15.90 -12.39 13.04
C ILE A 154 -14.74 -13.34 13.31
N TYR A 155 -14.93 -14.36 14.15
CA TYR A 155 -13.92 -15.39 14.37
C TYR A 155 -13.55 -16.13 13.08
N SER A 156 -14.54 -16.45 12.23
CA SER A 156 -14.31 -17.08 10.93
C SER A 156 -13.51 -16.18 9.97
N LEU A 157 -13.81 -14.88 9.94
CA LEU A 157 -13.04 -13.88 9.17
C LEU A 157 -11.58 -13.81 9.63
N ILE A 158 -11.35 -13.77 10.95
CA ILE A 158 -10.00 -13.72 11.55
C ILE A 158 -9.23 -15.00 11.27
N SER A 159 -9.90 -16.15 11.37
CA SER A 159 -9.26 -17.47 11.24
C SER A 159 -9.13 -17.93 9.80
N LYS A 160 -9.69 -17.19 8.83
CA LYS A 160 -9.61 -17.54 7.43
C LYS A 160 -8.15 -17.52 6.96
N ARG A 161 -7.71 -18.67 6.45
CA ARG A 161 -6.61 -18.72 5.51
C ARG A 161 -7.13 -18.34 4.13
N TRP A 162 -6.68 -17.21 3.61
CA TRP A 162 -7.13 -16.68 2.32
C TRP A 162 -6.50 -17.45 1.17
N ASP A 163 -5.18 -17.64 1.25
CA ASP A 163 -4.33 -18.39 0.32
C ASP A 163 -3.01 -18.76 1.03
N GLU A 164 -2.11 -19.38 0.28
CA GLU A 164 -0.78 -19.80 0.73
C GLU A 164 0.33 -18.78 0.40
N GLY A 165 -0.01 -17.68 -0.28
CA GLY A 165 0.97 -16.89 -1.02
C GLY A 165 1.47 -17.61 -2.27
N ASN A 166 2.56 -17.10 -2.84
CA ASN A 166 3.28 -17.70 -3.97
C ASN A 166 4.75 -17.25 -3.95
N ASP A 167 5.49 -17.52 -5.02
CA ASP A 167 6.92 -17.21 -5.14
C ASP A 167 7.26 -15.73 -4.91
N TYR A 168 6.31 -14.82 -5.15
CA TYR A 168 6.50 -13.38 -5.04
C TYR A 168 5.77 -12.76 -3.85
N PHE A 169 4.63 -13.33 -3.47
CA PHE A 169 3.73 -12.74 -2.48
C PHE A 169 3.63 -13.57 -1.20
N PRO A 170 3.65 -12.91 -0.03
CA PRO A 170 3.18 -13.57 1.18
C PRO A 170 1.66 -13.83 1.08
N PRO A 171 1.12 -14.67 1.97
CA PRO A 171 -0.32 -14.89 2.03
C PRO A 171 -1.13 -13.61 2.18
N THR A 172 -2.34 -13.58 1.59
CA THR A 172 -3.32 -12.52 1.85
C THR A 172 -3.65 -12.45 3.34
N SER A 173 -3.72 -11.22 3.88
CA SER A 173 -3.92 -10.98 5.31
C SER A 173 -5.05 -9.99 5.56
N LEU A 174 -5.94 -10.35 6.49
CA LEU A 174 -6.99 -9.49 7.03
C LEU A 174 -6.56 -8.99 8.40
N GLN A 175 -6.75 -7.70 8.67
CA GLN A 175 -6.56 -7.09 9.99
C GLN A 175 -7.73 -6.18 10.33
N PHE A 176 -8.34 -6.38 11.50
CA PHE A 176 -9.31 -5.43 12.05
C PHE A 176 -8.56 -4.22 12.62
N SER A 177 -8.86 -3.04 12.11
CA SER A 177 -8.26 -1.78 12.57
C SER A 177 -9.08 -1.10 13.66
N ASN A 178 -10.40 -1.31 13.68
CA ASN A 178 -11.30 -0.68 14.64
C ASN A 178 -12.49 -1.58 14.98
N VAL A 179 -12.97 -1.46 16.22
CA VAL A 179 -14.23 -2.04 16.68
C VAL A 179 -14.93 -1.05 17.61
N GLN A 180 -16.23 -0.82 17.40
CA GLN A 180 -17.05 0.06 18.24
C GLN A 180 -18.47 -0.47 18.39
N ALA A 181 -18.93 -0.55 19.63
CA ALA A 181 -20.31 -0.87 19.99
C ALA A 181 -20.63 -0.28 21.37
N GLY A 182 -21.91 -0.06 21.65
CA GLY A 182 -22.37 0.42 22.95
C GLY A 182 -22.54 1.94 23.03
N THR A 183 -23.26 2.37 24.05
CA THR A 183 -23.54 3.79 24.35
C THR A 183 -22.60 4.34 25.43
N GLY A 184 -21.76 3.49 26.02
CA GLY A 184 -20.99 3.77 27.24
C GLY A 184 -21.73 3.38 28.53
N ALA A 185 -23.04 3.15 28.49
CA ALA A 185 -23.80 2.68 29.65
C ALA A 185 -23.60 1.16 29.85
N PRO A 186 -23.28 0.69 31.07
CA PRO A 186 -22.98 -0.73 31.32
C PRO A 186 -24.22 -1.63 31.31
N ASN A 187 -25.43 -1.06 31.38
CA ASN A 187 -26.70 -1.76 31.45
C ASN A 187 -27.51 -1.71 30.15
N VAL A 188 -26.88 -1.36 29.02
CA VAL A 188 -27.52 -1.26 27.70
C VAL A 188 -26.87 -2.21 26.69
N ILE A 189 -27.68 -3.07 26.07
CA ILE A 189 -27.30 -3.86 24.89
C ILE A 189 -27.28 -2.94 23.66
N PRO A 190 -26.23 -2.93 22.82
CA PRO A 190 -26.16 -2.00 21.69
C PRO A 190 -27.11 -2.35 20.54
N SER A 191 -27.54 -1.33 19.78
CA SER A 191 -28.30 -1.50 18.52
C SER A 191 -27.41 -1.82 17.30
N SER A 192 -26.09 -1.64 17.41
CA SER A 192 -25.16 -2.00 16.33
C SER A 192 -23.74 -2.25 16.84
N ALA A 193 -22.97 -3.00 16.07
CA ALA A 193 -21.52 -3.16 16.21
C ALA A 193 -20.85 -2.80 14.89
N ASN A 194 -19.87 -1.89 14.93
CA ASN A 194 -19.13 -1.42 13.76
C ASN A 194 -17.72 -2.00 13.82
N TYR A 195 -17.29 -2.59 12.71
CA TYR A 195 -15.98 -3.19 12.53
C TYR A 195 -15.34 -2.61 11.28
N HIS A 196 -14.12 -2.08 11.43
CA HIS A 196 -13.31 -1.69 10.28
C HIS A 196 -12.19 -2.70 10.13
N PHE A 197 -11.99 -3.20 8.92
CA PHE A 197 -10.87 -4.09 8.63
C PHE A 197 -10.29 -3.79 7.24
N ASN A 198 -9.00 -4.08 7.12
CA ASN A 198 -8.24 -3.99 5.88
C ASN A 198 -7.80 -5.38 5.47
N ILE A 199 -7.87 -5.67 4.17
CA ILE A 199 -7.31 -6.88 3.58
C ILE A 199 -6.20 -6.45 2.62
N ARG A 200 -4.96 -6.86 2.93
CA ARG A 200 -3.82 -6.79 2.01
C ARG A 200 -3.76 -8.09 1.24
N PHE A 201 -4.09 -8.06 -0.04
CA PHE A 201 -4.27 -9.26 -0.86
C PHE A 201 -3.27 -9.36 -2.00
N ASN A 202 -2.86 -10.59 -2.32
CA ASN A 202 -1.98 -10.89 -3.44
C ASN A 202 -2.79 -11.22 -4.71
N ASN A 203 -2.11 -11.63 -5.77
CA ASN A 203 -2.70 -11.98 -7.06
C ASN A 203 -3.43 -13.35 -7.08
N GLU A 204 -3.45 -14.10 -5.97
CA GLU A 204 -4.29 -15.30 -5.82
C GLU A 204 -5.74 -14.95 -5.46
N GLN A 205 -5.99 -13.71 -5.07
CA GLN A 205 -7.32 -13.21 -4.72
C GLN A 205 -7.81 -12.15 -5.71
N THR A 206 -9.13 -12.08 -5.85
CA THR A 206 -9.79 -10.98 -6.54
C THR A 206 -10.62 -10.16 -5.56
N VAL A 207 -10.83 -8.88 -5.87
CA VAL A 207 -11.70 -8.00 -5.08
C VAL A 207 -13.09 -8.59 -4.93
N GLU A 208 -13.68 -9.06 -6.03
CA GLU A 208 -15.00 -9.67 -6.04
C GLU A 208 -15.02 -10.97 -5.22
N GLY A 209 -14.00 -11.82 -5.34
CA GLY A 209 -13.88 -13.06 -4.57
C GLY A 209 -13.83 -12.80 -3.06
N ILE A 210 -13.06 -11.80 -2.63
CA ILE A 210 -12.99 -11.36 -1.23
C ILE A 210 -14.35 -10.88 -0.75
N GLN A 211 -14.98 -9.97 -1.49
CA GLN A 211 -16.28 -9.39 -1.12
C GLN A 211 -17.37 -10.45 -1.03
N ASN A 212 -17.44 -11.34 -2.02
CA ASN A 212 -18.41 -12.43 -2.06
C ASN A 212 -18.21 -13.42 -0.93
N TRP A 213 -16.97 -13.77 -0.61
CA TRP A 213 -16.68 -14.68 0.51
C TRP A 213 -17.10 -14.06 1.84
N VAL A 214 -16.72 -12.80 2.11
CA VAL A 214 -17.10 -12.10 3.36
C VAL A 214 -18.62 -12.00 3.48
N ALA A 215 -19.31 -11.57 2.43
CA ALA A 215 -20.76 -11.46 2.43
C ALA A 215 -21.45 -12.82 2.61
N GLY A 216 -20.93 -13.87 1.97
CA GLY A 216 -21.41 -15.24 2.12
C GLY A 216 -21.24 -15.76 3.54
N GLU A 217 -20.10 -15.48 4.16
CA GLU A 217 -19.82 -15.88 5.54
C GLU A 217 -20.73 -15.17 6.54
N LEU A 218 -20.92 -13.85 6.42
CA LEU A 218 -21.87 -13.12 7.27
C LEU A 218 -23.30 -13.64 7.13
N LYS A 219 -23.75 -13.92 5.90
CA LYS A 219 -25.08 -14.49 5.64
C LYS A 219 -25.24 -15.89 6.21
N ARG A 220 -24.19 -16.72 6.21
CA ARG A 220 -24.20 -18.08 6.76
C ARG A 220 -24.50 -18.10 8.26
N HIS A 221 -24.15 -17.02 8.97
CA HIS A 221 -24.46 -16.83 10.40
C HIS A 221 -25.76 -16.05 10.64
N ASN A 222 -26.61 -15.85 9.62
CA ASN A 222 -27.88 -15.12 9.70
C ASN A 222 -27.76 -13.68 10.25
N ILE A 223 -26.63 -13.02 10.00
CA ILE A 223 -26.38 -11.67 10.49
C ILE A 223 -27.07 -10.65 9.56
N GLU A 224 -27.77 -9.68 10.13
CA GLU A 224 -28.20 -8.49 9.41
C GLU A 224 -27.09 -7.43 9.43
N PHE A 225 -26.60 -7.02 8.25
CA PHE A 225 -25.46 -6.12 8.14
C PHE A 225 -25.53 -5.17 6.95
N GLU A 226 -24.76 -4.10 7.05
CA GLU A 226 -24.40 -3.20 5.97
C GLU A 226 -22.87 -3.20 5.86
N ILE A 227 -22.33 -3.23 4.63
CA ILE A 227 -20.88 -3.18 4.42
C ILE A 227 -20.55 -2.21 3.30
N ALA A 228 -19.69 -1.24 3.59
CA ALA A 228 -19.13 -0.33 2.61
C ALA A 228 -17.67 -0.73 2.33
N TRP A 229 -17.34 -0.88 1.05
CA TRP A 229 -16.00 -1.26 0.60
C TRP A 229 -15.28 -0.07 -0.02
N GLN A 230 -13.99 0.06 0.27
CA GLN A 230 -13.11 1.04 -0.35
C GLN A 230 -11.84 0.35 -0.85
N LEU A 231 -11.73 0.21 -2.17
CA LEU A 231 -10.53 -0.30 -2.83
C LEU A 231 -9.48 0.82 -2.92
N SER A 232 -8.33 0.63 -2.29
CA SER A 232 -7.20 1.56 -2.36
C SER A 232 -6.26 1.24 -3.53
N GLY A 233 -6.20 -0.02 -3.95
CA GLY A 233 -5.37 -0.45 -5.08
C GLY A 233 -5.44 -1.95 -5.32
N LEU A 234 -5.19 -2.34 -6.58
CA LEU A 234 -5.04 -3.74 -6.98
C LEU A 234 -3.59 -4.21 -6.75
N PRO A 235 -3.35 -5.52 -6.59
CA PRO A 235 -2.01 -6.06 -6.60
C PRO A 235 -1.40 -5.90 -7.99
N PHE A 236 -0.09 -5.68 -8.06
CA PHE A 236 0.66 -5.70 -9.30
C PHE A 236 1.98 -6.43 -9.08
N LEU A 237 2.48 -7.05 -10.14
CA LEU A 237 3.72 -7.81 -10.15
C LEU A 237 4.44 -7.61 -11.47
N THR A 238 5.73 -7.33 -11.40
CA THR A 238 6.68 -7.46 -12.49
C THR A 238 7.36 -8.81 -12.35
N GLU A 239 7.15 -9.70 -13.32
CA GLU A 239 7.84 -10.99 -13.38
C GLU A 239 9.34 -10.80 -13.67
N ARG A 240 10.13 -11.86 -13.43
CA ARG A 240 11.54 -11.87 -13.79
C ARG A 240 11.74 -11.58 -15.28
N GLY A 241 12.74 -10.75 -15.56
CA GLY A 241 13.10 -10.31 -16.91
C GLY A 241 14.14 -9.21 -16.84
N LEU A 242 14.42 -8.58 -17.99
CA LEU A 242 15.55 -7.67 -18.17
C LEU A 242 15.67 -6.60 -17.07
N LEU A 243 14.57 -5.95 -16.70
CA LEU A 243 14.58 -4.89 -15.68
C LEU A 243 15.03 -5.41 -14.31
N LEU A 244 14.43 -6.49 -13.82
CA LEU A 244 14.74 -7.03 -12.50
C LEU A 244 16.13 -7.63 -12.46
N GLU A 245 16.51 -8.39 -13.49
CA GLU A 245 17.84 -9.00 -13.57
C GLU A 245 18.95 -7.94 -13.64
N THR A 246 18.73 -6.86 -14.40
CA THR A 246 19.66 -5.73 -14.46
C THR A 246 19.73 -5.01 -13.12
N ALA A 247 18.59 -4.73 -12.47
CA ALA A 247 18.57 -4.08 -11.17
C ALA A 247 19.26 -4.93 -10.09
N GLU A 248 19.01 -6.24 -10.06
CA GLU A 248 19.67 -7.18 -9.16
C GLU A 248 21.20 -7.17 -9.36
N SER A 249 21.64 -7.23 -10.62
CA SER A 249 23.08 -7.19 -10.98
C SER A 249 23.74 -5.87 -10.60
N VAL A 250 23.14 -4.73 -10.94
CA VAL A 250 23.70 -3.40 -10.65
C VAL A 250 23.77 -3.19 -9.13
N VAL A 251 22.72 -3.54 -8.40
CA VAL A 251 22.74 -3.43 -6.93
C VAL A 251 23.85 -4.29 -6.33
N GLN A 252 24.00 -5.53 -6.78
CA GLN A 252 25.06 -6.42 -6.31
C GLN A 252 26.46 -5.85 -6.61
N GLN A 253 26.65 -5.24 -7.77
CA GLN A 253 27.93 -4.63 -8.17
C GLN A 253 28.26 -3.39 -7.33
N GLU A 254 27.29 -2.50 -7.12
CA GLU A 254 27.52 -1.21 -6.47
C GLU A 254 27.50 -1.27 -4.94
N THR A 255 26.80 -2.25 -4.37
CA THR A 255 26.59 -2.33 -2.90
C THR A 255 27.21 -3.57 -2.26
N GLU A 256 27.69 -4.53 -3.07
CA GLU A 256 28.11 -5.87 -2.63
C GLU A 256 27.00 -6.68 -1.92
N VAL A 257 25.74 -6.24 -1.98
CA VAL A 257 24.58 -6.90 -1.39
C VAL A 257 23.76 -7.62 -2.45
N THR A 258 23.38 -8.87 -2.18
CA THR A 258 22.41 -9.59 -3.02
C THR A 258 21.00 -9.15 -2.64
N PRO A 259 20.25 -8.46 -3.53
CA PRO A 259 18.90 -8.02 -3.24
C PRO A 259 17.93 -9.20 -3.10
N THR A 260 16.97 -9.06 -2.19
CA THR A 260 15.79 -9.90 -2.16
C THR A 260 14.65 -9.23 -2.93
N LEU A 261 14.05 -9.93 -3.89
CA LEU A 261 12.81 -9.49 -4.51
C LEU A 261 11.66 -9.61 -3.51
N SER A 262 10.87 -8.54 -3.35
CA SER A 262 9.82 -8.50 -2.35
C SER A 262 8.59 -7.75 -2.84
N THR A 263 7.41 -8.21 -2.42
CA THR A 263 6.13 -7.53 -2.60
C THR A 263 5.55 -6.96 -1.29
N GLY A 264 6.36 -6.96 -0.23
CA GLY A 264 5.99 -6.51 1.11
C GLY A 264 5.80 -4.99 1.23
N GLY A 265 5.38 -4.57 2.44
CA GLY A 265 5.14 -3.17 2.78
C GLY A 265 3.78 -2.61 2.32
N GLY A 266 3.72 -1.28 2.15
CA GLY A 266 2.60 -0.51 1.61
C GLY A 266 2.33 -0.76 0.13
N THR A 267 1.72 0.20 -0.56
CA THR A 267 1.66 0.22 -2.03
C THR A 267 2.53 1.37 -2.56
N SER A 268 2.51 1.61 -3.85
CA SER A 268 3.04 2.83 -4.47
C SER A 268 2.30 3.11 -5.76
N ASP A 269 2.54 4.28 -6.34
CA ASP A 269 2.00 4.66 -7.65
C ASP A 269 2.41 3.75 -8.82
N GLY A 270 3.34 2.82 -8.61
CA GLY A 270 3.58 1.69 -9.52
C GLY A 270 2.31 0.92 -9.89
N ARG A 271 1.31 0.89 -9.00
CA ARG A 271 -0.02 0.28 -9.24
C ARG A 271 -0.81 0.92 -10.39
N PHE A 272 -0.51 2.16 -10.75
CA PHE A 272 -1.14 2.86 -11.87
C PHE A 272 -0.33 2.73 -13.16
N ILE A 273 0.99 2.52 -13.03
CA ILE A 273 1.92 2.46 -14.14
C ILE A 273 1.95 1.05 -14.77
N ALA A 274 1.76 0.02 -13.94
CA ALA A 274 1.75 -1.40 -14.32
C ALA A 274 0.56 -1.79 -15.22
#